data_AF-A0A4D6GQK3-F1
#
_entry.id   AF-A0A4D6GQK3-F1
#
_cell.length_a   1.000
_cell.length_b   1.000
_cell.length_c   1.000
_cell.angle_alpha   90.00
_cell.angle_beta   90.00
_cell.angle_gamma   90.00
#
_symmetry.space_group_name_H-M   'P 1'
#
loop_
_entity.id
_entity.type
_entity.pdbx_description
1 polymer ?
#
loop_
_entity_poly.entity_id
_entity_poly.type
_entity_poly.pdbx_seq_one_letter_code
_entity_poly.pdbx_strand_id
1 'polypeptide(L)'
;MPAKREFRDRPQTEVAVLDALAERPGDGMTVFELRTGVDVSIDDIEAALASLTAAGLVHAEEAEGRTKFRVDERVVARPTDDATDESSVLDAIRRRIGL
;
A
#
# COMPACT_ATOMS: atom_id res chain seq x y z
N MET A 1 12.08 5.09 -3.74
CA MET A 1 12.00 4.95 -5.22
C MET A 1 10.55 5.16 -5.60
N PRO A 2 10.22 6.01 -6.60
CA PRO A 2 8.85 6.42 -6.83
C PRO A 2 8.03 5.36 -7.58
N ALA A 3 6.72 5.35 -7.33
CA ALA A 3 5.71 4.52 -8.00
C ALA A 3 5.83 4.56 -9.53
N LYS A 4 5.35 3.50 -10.21
CA LYS A 4 5.39 3.39 -11.68
C LYS A 4 4.79 4.62 -12.37
N ARG A 5 5.36 4.96 -13.55
CA ARG A 5 4.93 6.09 -14.40
C ARG A 5 3.42 6.15 -14.67
N GLU A 6 2.77 4.99 -14.77
CA GLU A 6 1.33 4.87 -15.03
C GLU A 6 0.43 5.44 -13.92
N PHE A 7 0.98 5.63 -12.71
CA PHE A 7 0.23 6.16 -11.57
C PHE A 7 0.52 7.64 -11.27
N ARG A 8 1.36 8.30 -12.07
CA ARG A 8 1.71 9.73 -11.87
C ARG A 8 0.63 10.72 -12.30
N ASP A 9 -0.38 10.29 -13.06
CA ASP A 9 -1.55 11.12 -13.42
C ASP A 9 -2.61 11.17 -12.30
N ARG A 10 -2.31 10.62 -11.12
CA ARG A 10 -3.19 10.68 -9.93
C ARG A 10 -3.00 12.00 -9.15
N PRO A 11 -3.99 12.38 -8.31
CA PRO A 11 -3.83 13.49 -7.37
C PRO A 11 -2.49 13.39 -6.62
N GLN A 12 -1.82 14.53 -6.41
CA GLN A 12 -0.50 14.57 -5.79
C GLN A 12 -0.46 13.83 -4.43
N THR A 13 -1.55 13.91 -3.67
CA THR A 13 -1.73 13.18 -2.41
C THR A 13 -1.72 11.66 -2.59
N GLU A 14 -2.41 11.13 -3.60
CA GLU A 14 -2.43 9.68 -3.86
C GLU A 14 -1.04 9.18 -4.27
N VAL A 15 -0.31 9.94 -5.08
CA VAL A 15 1.07 9.61 -5.46
C VAL A 15 1.99 9.61 -4.24
N ALA A 16 1.88 10.62 -3.38
CA ALA A 16 2.68 10.69 -2.16
C ALA A 16 2.39 9.52 -1.20
N VAL A 17 1.12 9.12 -1.06
CA VAL A 17 0.73 7.94 -0.27
C VAL A 17 1.29 6.65 -0.87
N LEU A 18 1.21 6.47 -2.20
CA LEU A 18 1.79 5.31 -2.88
C LEU A 18 3.32 5.25 -2.71
N ASP A 19 4.01 6.38 -2.83
CA ASP A 19 5.46 6.46 -2.63
C ASP A 19 5.84 6.09 -1.19
N ALA A 20 5.14 6.64 -0.19
CA ALA A 20 5.39 6.32 1.22
C ALA A 20 5.17 4.82 1.53
N LEU A 21 4.10 4.22 1.01
CA LEU A 21 3.84 2.79 1.16
C LEU A 21 4.86 1.92 0.41
N ALA A 22 5.32 2.35 -0.76
CA ALA A 22 6.32 1.63 -1.56
C ALA A 22 7.71 1.63 -0.93
N GLU A 23 8.01 2.55 -0.01
CA GLU A 23 9.23 2.53 0.79
C GLU A 23 9.23 1.40 1.84
N ARG A 24 8.06 0.89 2.23
CA ARG A 24 7.89 -0.21 3.20
C ARG A 24 6.85 -1.23 2.73
N PRO A 25 7.11 -1.96 1.64
CA PRO A 25 6.11 -2.85 1.04
C PRO A 25 5.74 -4.04 1.94
N GLY A 26 6.66 -4.51 2.78
CA GLY A 26 6.45 -5.69 3.65
C GLY A 26 5.70 -5.40 4.95
N ASP A 27 5.96 -4.28 5.62
CA ASP A 27 5.33 -3.99 6.92
C ASP A 27 3.99 -3.24 6.78
N GLY A 28 3.78 -2.53 5.66
CA GLY A 28 2.67 -1.61 5.51
C GLY A 28 2.77 -0.41 6.46
N MET A 29 1.78 0.48 6.41
CA MET A 29 1.72 1.66 7.29
C MET A 29 0.28 1.94 7.72
N THR A 30 0.11 2.43 8.93
CA THR A 30 -1.16 2.98 9.42
C THR A 30 -1.37 4.41 8.88
N VAL A 31 -2.61 4.91 8.95
CA VAL A 31 -2.93 6.32 8.60
C VAL A 31 -2.07 7.30 9.41
N PHE A 32 -1.84 7.02 10.69
CA PHE A 32 -1.02 7.87 11.56
C PHE A 32 0.44 7.89 11.14
N GLU A 33 0.98 6.76 10.70
CA GLU A 33 2.36 6.69 10.19
C GLU A 33 2.48 7.41 8.84
N LEU A 34 1.50 7.24 7.95
CA LEU A 34 1.46 7.96 6.66
C LEU A 34 1.46 9.48 6.86
N ARG A 35 0.76 10.00 7.87
CA ARG A 35 0.78 11.42 8.22
C ARG A 35 2.17 11.93 8.60
N THR A 36 3.04 11.08 9.14
CA THR A 36 4.42 11.50 9.48
C THR A 36 5.31 11.59 8.25
N GLY A 37 4.98 10.86 7.17
CA GLY A 37 5.74 10.84 5.91
C GLY A 37 5.14 11.72 4.82
N VAL A 38 3.84 12.02 4.88
CA VAL A 38 3.09 12.82 3.91
C VAL A 38 2.52 14.03 4.65
N ASP A 39 3.01 15.23 4.31
CA ASP A 39 2.63 16.50 4.94
C ASP A 39 1.25 16.99 4.48
N VAL A 40 0.21 16.21 4.80
CA VAL A 40 -1.20 16.50 4.49
C VAL A 40 -2.11 16.06 5.65
N SER A 41 -3.39 16.44 5.59
CA SER A 41 -4.35 16.11 6.66
C SER A 41 -4.70 14.63 6.70
N ILE A 42 -5.22 14.15 7.84
CA ILE A 42 -5.71 12.77 7.98
C ILE A 42 -6.86 12.52 6.99
N ASP A 43 -7.78 13.46 6.86
CA ASP A 43 -8.94 13.33 5.96
C ASP A 43 -8.49 13.19 4.49
N ASP A 44 -7.46 13.92 4.08
CA ASP A 44 -6.90 13.83 2.73
C ASP A 44 -6.20 12.47 2.50
N ILE A 45 -5.49 11.96 3.52
CA ILE A 45 -4.88 10.62 3.47
C ILE A 45 -5.95 9.55 3.37
N GLU A 46 -7.01 9.63 4.16
CA GLU A 46 -8.11 8.66 4.15
C GLU A 46 -8.86 8.68 2.82
N ALA A 47 -9.12 9.86 2.26
CA ALA A 47 -9.72 9.99 0.94
C ALA A 47 -8.83 9.37 -0.16
N ALA A 48 -7.52 9.61 -0.10
CA ALA A 48 -6.56 9.01 -1.01
C ALA A 48 -6.53 7.47 -0.86
N LEU A 49 -6.47 6.95 0.36
CA LEU A 49 -6.49 5.51 0.63
C LEU A 49 -7.78 4.84 0.14
N ALA A 50 -8.93 5.50 0.31
CA ALA A 50 -10.20 5.00 -0.21
C ALA A 50 -10.18 4.91 -1.75
N SER A 51 -9.70 5.95 -2.43
CA SER A 51 -9.56 5.98 -3.89
C SER A 51 -8.59 4.91 -4.40
N LEU A 52 -7.44 4.77 -3.74
CA LEU A 52 -6.41 3.77 -4.09
C LEU A 52 -6.89 2.34 -3.84
N THR A 53 -7.63 2.11 -2.76
CA THR A 53 -8.25 0.80 -2.46
C THR A 53 -9.31 0.46 -3.50
N ALA A 54 -10.17 1.41 -3.86
CA ALA A 54 -11.18 1.24 -4.90
C ALA A 54 -10.55 0.92 -6.28
N ALA A 55 -9.36 1.45 -6.53
CA ALA A 55 -8.58 1.15 -7.73
C ALA A 55 -7.76 -0.16 -7.64
N GLY A 56 -7.80 -0.87 -6.52
CA GLY A 56 -7.05 -2.11 -6.30
C GLY A 56 -5.54 -1.91 -6.22
N LEU A 57 -5.08 -0.70 -5.89
CA LEU A 57 -3.64 -0.37 -5.79
C LEU A 57 -3.09 -0.48 -4.37
N VAL A 58 -3.98 -0.41 -3.38
CA VAL A 58 -3.66 -0.53 -1.96
C VAL A 58 -4.64 -1.50 -1.32
N HIS A 59 -4.14 -2.31 -0.38
CA HIS A 59 -4.93 -3.24 0.42
C HIS A 59 -4.83 -2.89 1.89
N ALA A 60 -5.96 -2.97 2.60
CA ALA A 60 -6.04 -2.80 4.04
C ALA A 60 -6.08 -4.16 4.74
N GLU A 61 -5.32 -4.30 5.81
CA GLU A 61 -5.27 -5.51 6.63
C GLU A 61 -5.23 -5.17 8.11
N GLU A 62 -5.76 -6.07 8.93
CA GLU A 62 -5.67 -5.98 10.38
C GLU A 62 -4.41 -6.72 10.86
N ALA A 63 -3.47 -5.98 11.45
CA ALA A 63 -2.23 -6.51 12.00
C ALA A 63 -1.97 -5.90 13.37
N GLU A 64 -1.75 -6.75 14.39
CA GLU A 64 -1.47 -6.31 15.77
C GLU A 64 -2.56 -5.38 16.35
N GLY A 65 -3.83 -5.61 15.99
CA GLY A 65 -4.95 -4.77 16.45
C GLY A 65 -5.01 -3.38 15.83
N ARG A 66 -4.34 -3.19 14.68
CA ARG A 66 -4.31 -1.94 13.92
C ARG A 66 -4.55 -2.21 12.44
N THR A 67 -5.25 -1.30 11.76
CA THR A 67 -5.38 -1.34 10.31
C THR A 67 -4.11 -0.82 9.64
N LYS A 68 -3.45 -1.67 8.87
CA LYS A 68 -2.28 -1.33 8.05
C LYS A 68 -2.64 -1.35 6.57
N PHE A 69 -2.04 -0.45 5.81
CA PHE A 69 -2.20 -0.34 4.37
C PHE A 69 -0.91 -0.79 3.67
N ARG A 70 -1.04 -1.53 2.57
CA ARG A 70 0.07 -2.03 1.75
C ARG A 70 -0.21 -1.77 0.28
N VAL A 71 0.83 -1.45 -0.49
CA VAL A 71 0.73 -1.35 -1.95
C VAL A 71 0.60 -2.73 -2.59
N ASP A 72 -0.19 -2.81 -3.65
CA ASP A 72 -0.26 -3.99 -4.50
C ASP A 72 1.11 -4.26 -5.16
N GLU A 73 1.46 -5.53 -5.32
CA GLU A 73 2.74 -5.95 -5.91
C GLU A 73 2.97 -5.35 -7.31
N ARG A 74 1.90 -5.04 -8.04
CA ARG A 74 1.96 -4.45 -9.38
C ARG A 74 2.46 -3.01 -9.38
N VAL A 75 2.33 -2.31 -8.25
CA VAL A 75 2.73 -0.90 -8.07
C VAL A 75 4.22 -0.78 -7.75
N VAL A 76 4.78 -1.77 -7.04
CA VAL A 76 6.21 -1.83 -6.73
C VAL A 76 6.97 -2.28 -7.99
N ALA A 77 7.81 -1.40 -8.54
CA ALA A 77 8.76 -1.82 -9.57
C ALA A 77 9.81 -2.73 -8.92
N ARG A 78 9.63 -4.07 -9.01
CA ARG A 78 10.58 -5.04 -8.47
C ARG A 78 11.92 -4.90 -9.21
N PRO A 79 13.03 -4.50 -8.56
CA PRO A 79 14.36 -4.74 -9.10
C PRO A 79 14.54 -6.26 -9.09
N THR A 80 15.00 -6.83 -10.20
CA THR A 80 15.26 -8.27 -10.39
C THR A 80 15.92 -8.94 -9.17
N ASP A 81 15.33 -10.08 -8.78
CA ASP A 81 15.81 -11.21 -7.96
C ASP A 81 16.62 -10.94 -6.68
N ASP A 82 16.06 -11.30 -5.52
CA ASP A 82 16.60 -12.42 -4.71
C ASP A 82 15.67 -12.76 -3.52
N ALA A 83 15.26 -14.03 -3.50
CA ALA A 83 14.91 -14.90 -2.38
C ALA A 83 13.96 -14.44 -1.24
N THR A 84 12.84 -15.19 -1.16
CA THR A 84 12.08 -15.54 0.06
C THR A 84 11.02 -14.53 0.52
N ASP A 85 9.78 -14.68 0.04
CA ASP A 85 8.55 -14.55 0.86
C ASP A 85 7.29 -14.84 0.01
N GLU A 86 7.25 -16.02 -0.64
CA GLU A 86 6.09 -16.43 -1.45
C GLU A 86 4.93 -17.05 -0.63
N SER A 87 5.02 -17.03 0.71
CA SER A 87 4.13 -17.84 1.57
C SER A 87 3.08 -17.04 2.35
N SER A 88 3.17 -15.71 2.47
CA SER A 88 2.33 -14.97 3.45
C SER A 88 1.04 -14.40 2.85
N VAL A 89 1.09 -13.92 1.59
CA VAL A 89 0.01 -13.12 1.00
C VAL A 89 -1.05 -13.99 0.28
N LEU A 90 -0.61 -15.06 -0.40
CA LEU A 90 -1.51 -16.07 -0.99
C LEU A 90 -2.32 -16.82 0.07
N ASP A 91 -1.74 -17.03 1.26
CA ASP A 91 -2.41 -17.70 2.39
C ASP A 91 -3.51 -16.81 3.00
N ALA A 92 -3.32 -15.48 3.01
CA ALA A 92 -4.30 -14.52 3.53
C ALA A 92 -5.53 -14.38 2.61
N ILE A 93 -5.31 -14.36 1.29
CA ILE A 93 -6.39 -14.34 0.31
C ILE A 93 -7.14 -15.69 0.34
N ARG A 94 -6.43 -16.83 0.34
CA ARG A 94 -7.05 -18.17 0.42
C ARG A 94 -7.94 -18.35 1.66
N ARG A 95 -7.54 -17.80 2.81
CA ARG A 95 -8.34 -17.81 4.05
C ARG A 95 -9.65 -17.03 3.95
N ARG A 96 -9.72 -15.99 3.11
CA ARG A 96 -10.89 -15.14 2.94
C ARG A 96 -11.91 -15.70 1.95
N ILE A 97 -11.46 -16.47 0.95
CA ILE A 97 -12.31 -17.09 -0.09
C ILE A 97 -12.66 -18.57 0.15
N GLY A 98 -12.18 -19.19 1.23
CA GLY A 98 -12.65 -20.50 1.67
C GLY A 98 -12.38 -21.64 0.67
N LEU A 99 -11.12 -21.79 0.26
CA LEU A 99 -10.65 -22.88 -0.61
C LEU A 99 -9.44 -23.61 0.00
#